data_AF-C0F0F0-F1
#
_entry.id   AF-C0F0F0-F1
#
_cell.length_a   1.000
_cell.length_b   1.000
_cell.length_c   1.000
_cell.angle_alpha   90.00
_cell.angle_beta   90.00
_cell.angle_gamma   90.00
#
_symmetry.space_group_name_H-M   'P 1'
#
loop_
_entity.id
_entity.type
_entity.pdbx_description
1 polymer ?
#
loop_
_entity_poly.entity_id
_entity_poly.type
_entity_poly.pdbx_seq_one_letter_code
_entity_poly.pdbx_strand_id
1 'polypeptide(L)'
;MMLIALLIVPIIAWGYVSGDFSSLLAQSGVNSEHYMSLMYNGDHAITPIEIISNLAWGLGYCGMPHILIRFMAIKNEKELRKSSVIAIVWVVISLTLAVVIGVVGRAYLLPMILGETAGAPSTESVFIQMIQETFTNKINLPFIGGLFICGILAAIMSTADSQLLVCSSSVSADIYQGIFKPSASDKEVLNIGRITTIIVAALAFIIAWDPNSSVMALVSDAWAGLGAAFGPLVVMSLFWKRTNLPGAIAGLLSGALTVIIWDYIPIIGGQTPYVATGLYSLVVGFIISLLFIVVVSLMTKAPEESIIEEFELYKGYEEYDK
;
A
#
# COMPACT_ATOMS: atom_id res chain seq x y z
N MET A 1 -8.85 0.86 19.69
CA MET A 1 -8.05 2.00 20.16
C MET A 1 -7.70 2.97 19.04
N MET A 2 -6.97 2.57 17.99
CA MET A 2 -6.61 3.49 16.89
C MET A 2 -7.82 4.15 16.22
N LEU A 3 -8.88 3.42 15.87
CA LEU A 3 -10.08 4.02 15.26
C LEU A 3 -10.78 5.03 16.18
N ILE A 4 -10.79 4.74 17.48
CA ILE A 4 -11.34 5.66 18.49
C ILE A 4 -10.52 6.96 18.50
N ALA A 5 -9.19 6.87 18.44
CA ALA A 5 -8.32 8.05 18.32
C ALA A 5 -8.58 8.82 17.02
N LEU A 6 -8.68 8.10 15.88
CA LEU A 6 -8.98 8.70 14.57
C LEU A 6 -10.32 9.46 14.55
N LEU A 7 -11.30 9.02 15.36
CA LEU A 7 -12.59 9.69 15.47
C LEU A 7 -12.53 10.87 16.45
N ILE A 8 -12.02 10.66 17.66
CA ILE A 8 -12.11 11.65 18.75
C ILE A 8 -11.20 12.85 18.51
N VAL A 9 -9.96 12.61 18.09
CA VAL A 9 -8.93 13.66 17.96
C VAL A 9 -9.35 14.78 17.01
N PRO A 10 -9.80 14.52 15.75
CA PRO A 10 -10.20 15.61 14.86
C PRO A 10 -11.45 16.35 15.35
N ILE A 11 -12.40 15.67 16.00
CA ILE A 11 -13.62 16.30 16.55
C ILE A 11 -13.26 17.29 17.65
N ILE A 12 -12.38 16.90 18.56
CA ILE A 12 -11.96 17.77 19.66
C ILE A 12 -11.06 18.89 19.13
N ALA A 13 -10.11 18.58 18.25
CA ALA A 13 -9.24 19.59 17.63
C ALA A 13 -10.07 20.66 16.89
N TRP A 14 -11.13 20.27 16.18
CA TRP A 14 -12.07 21.18 15.54
C TRP A 14 -12.68 22.19 16.52
N GLY A 15 -13.05 21.75 17.73
CA GLY A 15 -13.61 22.61 18.77
C GLY A 15 -12.64 23.69 19.27
N TYR A 16 -11.34 23.53 19.05
CA TYR A 16 -10.30 24.50 19.42
C TYR A 16 -9.80 25.32 18.24
N VAL A 17 -10.30 25.09 17.02
CA VAL A 17 -10.01 25.96 15.87
C VAL A 17 -10.70 27.30 16.11
N SER A 18 -9.91 28.34 16.38
CA SER A 18 -10.40 29.68 16.65
C SER A 18 -10.23 30.57 15.41
N GLY A 19 -11.34 31.07 14.86
CA GLY A 19 -11.36 31.92 13.67
C GLY A 19 -12.21 31.37 12.53
N ASP A 20 -12.23 32.08 11.39
CA ASP A 20 -12.85 31.56 10.17
C ASP A 20 -11.97 30.48 9.55
N PHE A 21 -12.52 29.27 9.42
CA PHE A 21 -11.81 28.10 8.90
C PHE A 21 -11.26 28.34 7.49
N SER A 22 -11.99 29.07 6.63
CA SER A 22 -11.53 29.41 5.28
C SER A 22 -10.29 30.31 5.32
N SER A 23 -10.27 31.29 6.22
CA SER A 23 -9.12 32.18 6.42
C SER A 23 -7.88 31.44 6.94
N LEU A 24 -8.07 30.43 7.80
CA LEU A 24 -6.97 29.60 8.32
C LEU A 24 -6.42 28.68 7.23
N LEU A 25 -7.29 28.07 6.41
CA LEU A 25 -6.84 27.30 5.25
C LEU A 25 -6.07 28.17 4.25
N ALA A 26 -6.54 29.39 3.96
CA ALA A 26 -5.82 30.32 3.09
C ALA A 26 -4.45 30.71 3.67
N GLN A 27 -4.36 30.91 5.00
CA GLN A 27 -3.10 31.18 5.69
C GLN A 27 -2.14 29.99 5.68
N SER A 28 -2.65 28.77 5.56
CA SER A 28 -1.83 27.55 5.42
C SER A 28 -1.26 27.34 4.01
N GLY A 29 -1.33 28.35 3.15
CA GLY A 29 -0.76 28.31 1.81
C GLY A 29 -1.60 27.57 0.77
N VAL A 30 -2.86 27.22 1.09
CA VAL A 30 -3.73 26.50 0.15
C VAL A 30 -4.82 27.39 -0.40
N ASN A 31 -5.13 27.21 -1.68
CA ASN A 31 -6.28 27.81 -2.32
C ASN A 31 -7.57 27.23 -1.73
N SER A 32 -8.23 28.02 -0.88
CA SER A 32 -9.43 27.61 -0.14
C SER A 32 -10.62 27.28 -1.05
N GLU A 33 -10.65 27.78 -2.29
CA GLU A 33 -11.71 27.48 -3.27
C GLU A 33 -11.60 26.08 -3.89
N HIS A 34 -10.39 25.51 -3.95
CA HIS A 34 -10.13 24.25 -4.64
C HIS A 34 -9.64 23.11 -3.73
N TYR A 35 -9.40 23.38 -2.45
CA TYR A 35 -8.77 22.44 -1.52
C TYR A 35 -9.47 21.08 -1.37
N MET A 36 -10.79 21.05 -1.50
CA MET A 36 -11.60 19.82 -1.44
C MET A 36 -12.30 19.50 -2.77
N SER A 37 -11.85 20.13 -3.86
CA SER A 37 -12.43 19.91 -5.17
C SER A 37 -11.97 18.56 -5.73
N LEU A 38 -12.91 17.74 -6.19
CA LEU A 38 -12.59 16.50 -6.91
C LEU A 38 -12.04 16.76 -8.32
N MET A 39 -12.15 17.99 -8.82
CA MET A 39 -11.84 18.35 -10.20
C MET A 39 -10.55 19.18 -10.34
N TYR A 40 -9.94 19.57 -9.22
CA TYR A 40 -8.75 20.41 -9.20
C TYR A 40 -7.69 19.81 -8.28
N ASN A 41 -6.44 19.89 -8.70
CA ASN A 41 -5.27 19.57 -7.89
C ASN A 41 -4.48 20.87 -7.69
N GLY A 42 -4.63 21.50 -6.53
CA GLY A 42 -4.09 22.84 -6.28
C GLY A 42 -4.72 23.88 -7.22
N ASP A 43 -3.89 24.54 -8.03
CA ASP A 43 -4.30 25.65 -8.91
C ASP A 43 -4.67 25.21 -10.34
N HIS A 44 -4.59 23.91 -10.66
CA HIS A 44 -4.94 23.41 -11.99
C HIS A 44 -6.03 22.33 -11.94
N ALA A 45 -6.77 22.19 -13.03
CA ALA A 45 -7.71 21.11 -13.20
C ALA A 45 -6.97 19.76 -13.20
N ILE A 46 -7.59 18.74 -12.62
CA ILE A 46 -7.01 17.40 -12.58
C ILE A 46 -6.82 16.88 -14.01
N THR A 47 -5.61 16.43 -14.29
CA THR A 47 -5.24 15.93 -15.61
C THR A 47 -5.68 14.47 -15.79
N PRO A 48 -5.91 14.02 -17.03
CA PRO A 48 -6.21 12.61 -17.29
C PRO A 48 -5.14 11.66 -16.77
N ILE A 49 -3.87 12.07 -16.79
CA ILE A 49 -2.74 11.28 -16.28
C ILE A 49 -2.87 11.08 -14.78
N GLU A 50 -3.18 12.14 -14.02
CA GLU A 50 -3.39 12.04 -12.57
C GLU A 50 -4.59 11.14 -12.22
N ILE A 51 -5.70 11.22 -12.98
CA ILE A 51 -6.85 10.34 -12.76
C ILE A 51 -6.44 8.88 -12.95
N ILE A 52 -5.75 8.57 -14.06
CA ILE A 52 -5.29 7.21 -14.37
C ILE A 52 -4.32 6.72 -13.28
N SER A 53 -3.35 7.55 -12.89
CA SER A 53 -2.38 7.25 -11.84
C SER A 53 -3.05 6.96 -10.49
N ASN A 54 -4.07 7.72 -10.10
CA ASN A 54 -4.81 7.50 -8.85
C ASN A 54 -5.66 6.23 -8.90
N LEU A 55 -6.34 5.96 -10.01
CA LEU A 55 -7.14 4.73 -10.18
C LEU A 55 -6.27 3.46 -10.19
N ALA A 56 -5.02 3.58 -10.65
CA ALA A 56 -4.09 2.46 -10.73
C ALA A 56 -3.75 1.84 -9.37
N TRP A 57 -3.87 2.58 -8.26
CA TRP A 57 -3.70 2.03 -6.91
C TRP A 57 -4.58 0.79 -6.67
N GLY A 58 -5.78 0.76 -7.24
CA GLY A 58 -6.68 -0.39 -7.18
C GLY A 58 -6.11 -1.66 -7.81
N LEU A 59 -5.28 -1.52 -8.86
CA LEU A 59 -4.66 -2.65 -9.55
C LEU A 59 -3.61 -3.34 -8.68
N GLY A 60 -2.93 -2.63 -7.78
CA GLY A 60 -1.87 -3.22 -6.96
C GLY A 60 -2.37 -4.28 -5.97
N TYR A 61 -3.64 -4.24 -5.56
CA TYR A 61 -4.22 -5.22 -4.61
C TYR A 61 -4.09 -6.67 -5.09
N CYS A 62 -4.24 -6.93 -6.39
CA CYS A 62 -4.14 -8.28 -6.93
C CYS A 62 -2.69 -8.80 -7.00
N GLY A 63 -1.70 -7.91 -6.93
CA GLY A 63 -0.27 -8.26 -6.99
C GLY A 63 0.39 -8.43 -5.62
N MET A 64 -0.34 -8.30 -4.52
CA MET A 64 0.23 -8.36 -3.18
C MET A 64 0.16 -9.78 -2.60
N PRO A 65 1.28 -10.53 -2.49
CA PRO A 65 1.22 -11.92 -2.03
C PRO A 65 0.65 -12.06 -0.62
N HIS A 66 0.96 -11.10 0.26
CA HIS A 66 0.47 -11.06 1.64
C HIS A 66 -1.05 -10.85 1.76
N ILE A 67 -1.69 -10.28 0.73
CA ILE A 67 -3.16 -10.15 0.65
C ILE A 67 -3.74 -11.45 0.09
N LEU A 68 -3.14 -11.99 -0.97
CA LEU A 68 -3.61 -13.22 -1.63
C LEU A 68 -3.63 -14.42 -0.67
N ILE A 69 -2.61 -14.59 0.18
CA ILE A 69 -2.60 -15.66 1.19
C ILE A 69 -3.76 -15.56 2.19
N ARG A 70 -4.26 -14.33 2.45
CA ARG A 70 -5.43 -14.14 3.31
C ARG A 70 -6.73 -14.55 2.63
N PHE A 71 -6.83 -14.37 1.31
CA PHE A 71 -7.96 -14.90 0.54
C PHE A 71 -7.93 -16.43 0.49
N MET A 72 -6.75 -17.04 0.35
CA MET A 72 -6.59 -18.50 0.36
C MET A 72 -6.92 -19.14 1.73
N ALA A 73 -6.87 -18.37 2.82
CA ALA A 73 -7.23 -18.84 4.17
C ALA A 73 -8.75 -18.84 4.44
N ILE A 74 -9.58 -18.38 3.49
CA ILE A 74 -11.03 -18.30 3.66
C ILE A 74 -11.64 -19.69 3.53
N LYS A 75 -12.46 -20.06 4.51
CA LYS A 75 -12.97 -21.43 4.65
C LYS A 75 -14.10 -21.78 3.68
N ASN A 76 -15.01 -20.83 3.45
CA ASN A 76 -16.25 -21.04 2.68
C ASN A 76 -16.52 -19.80 1.82
N GLU A 77 -17.15 -19.97 0.65
CA GLU A 77 -17.46 -18.85 -0.27
C GLU A 77 -18.42 -17.85 0.38
N LYS A 78 -19.41 -18.32 1.16
CA LYS A 78 -20.36 -17.46 1.89
C LYS A 78 -19.68 -16.44 2.82
N GLU A 79 -18.52 -16.81 3.37
CA GLU A 79 -17.76 -15.93 4.27
C GLU A 79 -16.96 -14.88 3.50
N LEU A 80 -16.70 -15.07 2.18
CA LEU A 80 -16.08 -14.05 1.33
C LEU A 80 -16.92 -12.77 1.34
N ARG A 81 -18.21 -12.86 1.04
CA ARG A 81 -19.07 -11.67 0.94
C ARG A 81 -19.17 -10.92 2.27
N LYS A 82 -19.33 -11.63 3.37
CA LYS A 82 -19.37 -11.01 4.72
C LYS A 82 -18.03 -10.34 5.04
N SER A 83 -16.92 -11.06 4.83
CA SER A 83 -15.57 -10.55 5.07
C SER A 83 -15.29 -9.29 4.25
N SER A 84 -15.60 -9.31 2.94
CA SER A 84 -15.43 -8.16 2.05
C SER A 84 -16.27 -6.95 2.49
N VAL A 85 -17.53 -7.14 2.87
CA VAL A 85 -18.38 -6.03 3.35
C VAL A 85 -17.81 -5.41 4.62
N ILE A 86 -17.42 -6.24 5.60
CA ILE A 86 -16.83 -5.76 6.86
C ILE A 86 -15.54 -4.98 6.57
N ALA A 87 -14.67 -5.52 5.70
CA ALA A 87 -13.43 -4.88 5.32
C ALA A 87 -13.67 -3.52 4.62
N ILE A 88 -14.57 -3.46 3.65
CA ILE A 88 -14.89 -2.24 2.89
C ILE A 88 -15.47 -1.17 3.82
N VAL A 89 -16.45 -1.52 4.66
CA VAL A 89 -17.05 -0.57 5.61
C VAL A 89 -15.98 0.02 6.53
N TRP A 90 -15.08 -0.83 7.04
CA TRP A 90 -14.02 -0.37 7.93
C TRP A 90 -12.99 0.53 7.24
N VAL A 91 -12.63 0.21 6.00
CA VAL A 91 -11.72 1.02 5.17
C VAL A 91 -12.33 2.37 4.83
N VAL A 92 -13.60 2.42 4.43
CA VAL A 92 -14.29 3.68 4.11
C VAL A 92 -14.32 4.59 5.33
N ILE A 93 -14.66 4.06 6.50
CA ILE A 93 -14.68 4.84 7.75
C ILE A 93 -13.27 5.34 8.08
N SER A 94 -12.26 4.47 8.08
CA SER A 94 -10.90 4.85 8.48
C SER A 94 -10.25 5.85 7.54
N LEU A 95 -10.42 5.69 6.21
CA LEU A 95 -9.89 6.62 5.22
C LEU A 95 -10.59 7.98 5.28
N THR A 96 -11.91 7.99 5.48
CA THR A 96 -12.65 9.25 5.66
C THR A 96 -12.13 10.03 6.87
N LEU A 97 -11.93 9.35 7.99
CA LEU A 97 -11.37 9.98 9.19
C LEU A 97 -9.93 10.48 8.98
N ALA A 98 -9.11 9.75 8.23
CA ALA A 98 -7.75 10.18 7.88
C ALA A 98 -7.75 11.47 7.03
N VAL A 99 -8.67 11.59 6.06
CA VAL A 99 -8.84 12.83 5.28
C VAL A 99 -9.27 13.99 6.19
N VAL A 100 -10.23 13.76 7.09
CA VAL A 100 -10.67 14.78 8.06
C VAL A 100 -9.50 15.24 8.94
N ILE A 101 -8.65 14.32 9.41
CA ILE A 101 -7.44 14.66 10.18
C ILE A 101 -6.49 15.54 9.37
N GLY A 102 -6.26 15.25 8.09
CA GLY A 102 -5.42 16.08 7.23
C GLY A 102 -5.97 17.50 7.07
N VAL A 103 -7.27 17.62 6.81
CA VAL A 103 -7.96 18.91 6.61
C VAL A 103 -8.01 19.74 7.89
N VAL A 104 -8.44 19.13 9.00
CA VAL A 104 -8.52 19.81 10.31
C VAL A 104 -7.13 20.13 10.84
N GLY A 105 -6.18 19.19 10.72
CA GLY A 105 -4.80 19.37 11.17
C GLY A 105 -4.12 20.56 10.50
N ARG A 106 -4.38 20.78 9.21
CA ARG A 106 -3.83 21.93 8.46
C ARG A 106 -4.31 23.28 9.03
N ALA A 107 -5.59 23.40 9.40
CA ALA A 107 -6.11 24.64 9.98
C ALA A 107 -5.79 24.80 11.48
N TYR A 108 -5.81 23.69 12.22
CA TYR A 108 -5.65 23.67 13.68
C TYR A 108 -4.20 23.91 14.13
N LEU A 109 -3.21 23.41 13.37
CA LEU A 109 -1.81 23.47 13.77
C LEU A 109 -1.09 24.76 13.37
N LEU A 110 -1.75 25.76 12.78
CA LEU A 110 -1.08 27.05 12.48
C LEU A 110 -0.65 27.80 13.75
N PRO A 111 0.55 28.43 13.81
CA PRO A 111 1.57 28.60 12.77
C PRO A 111 2.65 27.50 12.76
N MET A 112 2.44 26.35 13.42
CA MET A 112 3.30 25.17 13.27
C MET A 112 3.06 24.59 11.87
N ILE A 113 3.65 25.24 10.85
CA ILE A 113 3.46 24.84 9.46
C ILE A 113 4.25 23.56 9.21
N LEU A 114 3.53 22.44 9.09
CA LEU A 114 4.07 21.13 8.76
C LEU A 114 4.77 21.17 7.39
N GLY A 115 6.10 21.33 7.38
CA GLY A 115 6.94 21.20 6.18
C GLY A 115 7.31 22.48 5.43
N GLU A 116 6.84 23.68 5.81
CA GLU A 116 7.22 24.94 5.12
C GLU A 116 8.34 25.72 5.83
N THR A 117 8.57 25.45 7.12
CA THR A 117 9.68 26.06 7.88
C THR A 117 10.77 25.04 8.13
N ALA A 118 12.04 25.44 7.97
CA ALA A 118 13.18 24.57 8.25
C ALA A 118 13.14 24.08 9.71
N GLY A 119 12.98 22.77 9.91
CA GLY A 119 12.84 22.13 11.22
C GLY A 119 11.40 21.81 11.66
N ALA A 120 10.39 22.12 10.83
CA ALA A 120 9.01 21.71 11.10
C ALA A 120 8.82 20.18 10.98
N PRO A 121 7.93 19.58 11.78
CA PRO A 121 7.60 18.16 11.66
C PRO A 121 7.05 17.81 10.27
N SER A 122 7.37 16.61 9.77
CA SER A 122 6.85 16.09 8.50
C SER A 122 5.31 16.14 8.47
N THR A 123 4.72 16.42 7.30
CA THR A 123 3.27 16.36 7.07
C THR A 123 2.68 15.00 7.46
N GLU A 124 3.47 13.94 7.38
CA GLU A 124 3.08 12.57 7.77
C GLU A 124 2.93 12.41 9.31
N SER A 125 3.44 13.37 10.09
CA SER A 125 3.31 13.39 11.56
C SER A 125 2.08 14.18 12.07
N VAL A 126 1.23 14.70 11.17
CA VAL A 126 0.08 15.55 11.49
C VAL A 126 -0.80 14.98 12.61
N PHE A 127 -1.08 13.67 12.56
CA PHE A 127 -1.97 13.05 13.53
C PHE A 127 -1.35 12.98 14.94
N ILE A 128 -0.05 12.71 15.02
CA ILE A 128 0.70 12.68 16.28
C ILE A 128 0.76 14.09 16.89
N GLN A 129 1.03 15.10 16.06
CA GLN A 129 1.07 16.51 16.48
C GLN A 129 -0.31 16.98 16.96
N MET A 130 -1.39 16.62 16.25
CA MET A 130 -2.75 16.92 16.69
C MET A 130 -3.07 16.32 18.06
N ILE A 131 -2.64 15.09 18.33
CA ILE A 131 -2.82 14.47 19.66
C ILE A 131 -2.05 15.26 20.72
N GLN A 132 -0.79 15.58 20.47
CA GLN A 132 0.05 16.32 21.43
C GLN A 132 -0.52 17.71 21.73
N GLU A 133 -0.83 18.49 20.70
CA GLU A 133 -1.39 19.83 20.90
C GLU A 133 -2.74 19.79 21.63
N THR A 134 -3.63 18.89 21.22
CA THR A 134 -4.98 18.80 21.80
C THR A 134 -4.95 18.30 23.25
N PHE A 135 -4.29 17.18 23.51
CA PHE A 135 -4.38 16.52 24.82
C PHE A 135 -3.30 16.94 25.80
N THR A 136 -2.09 17.28 25.34
CA THR A 136 -1.00 17.71 26.22
C THR A 136 -1.08 19.20 26.49
N ASN A 137 -1.25 20.03 25.47
CA ASN A 137 -1.13 21.49 25.60
C ASN A 137 -2.46 22.20 25.88
N LYS A 138 -3.56 21.83 25.20
CA LYS A 138 -4.86 22.52 25.35
C LYS A 138 -5.69 21.97 26.51
N ILE A 139 -5.86 20.64 26.57
CA ILE A 139 -6.77 19.98 27.51
C ILE A 139 -6.07 19.59 28.82
N ASN A 140 -4.73 19.59 28.86
CA ASN A 140 -3.92 19.17 30.02
C ASN A 140 -4.25 17.74 30.52
N LEU A 141 -4.57 16.83 29.60
CA LEU A 141 -4.76 15.39 29.84
C LEU A 141 -3.69 14.56 29.10
N PRO A 142 -2.39 14.73 29.42
CA PRO A 142 -1.29 14.08 28.70
C PRO A 142 -1.36 12.54 28.75
N PHE A 143 -1.96 11.96 29.80
CA PHE A 143 -2.16 10.51 29.88
C PHE A 143 -3.04 9.96 28.75
N ILE A 144 -4.12 10.68 28.38
CA ILE A 144 -5.00 10.29 27.28
C ILE A 144 -4.27 10.45 25.94
N GLY A 145 -3.51 11.53 25.78
CA GLY A 145 -2.65 11.72 24.60
C GLY A 145 -1.64 10.58 24.43
N GLY A 146 -0.97 10.19 25.51
CA GLY A 146 -0.07 9.03 25.53
C GLY A 146 -0.78 7.72 25.16
N LEU A 147 -1.99 7.49 25.65
CA LEU A 147 -2.79 6.31 25.31
C LEU A 147 -3.10 6.23 23.80
N PHE A 148 -3.39 7.36 23.15
CA PHE A 148 -3.62 7.41 21.71
C PHE A 148 -2.34 7.18 20.90
N ILE A 149 -1.22 7.76 21.31
CA ILE A 149 0.08 7.51 20.67
C ILE A 149 0.47 6.03 20.81
N CYS A 150 0.28 5.43 21.98
CA CYS A 150 0.46 3.98 22.17
C CYS A 150 -0.45 3.16 21.23
N GLY A 151 -1.68 3.63 20.97
CA GLY A 151 -2.58 3.03 20.00
C GLY A 151 -2.06 3.06 18.56
N ILE A 152 -1.38 4.15 18.16
CA ILE A 152 -0.71 4.26 16.86
C ILE A 152 0.45 3.26 16.79
N LEU A 153 1.33 3.26 17.80
CA LEU A 153 2.47 2.34 17.87
C LEU A 153 2.02 0.88 17.83
N ALA A 154 0.95 0.53 18.56
CA ALA A 154 0.39 -0.82 18.55
C ALA A 154 -0.13 -1.24 17.17
N ALA A 155 -0.79 -0.33 16.44
CA ALA A 155 -1.26 -0.60 15.08
C ALA A 155 -0.09 -0.83 14.10
N ILE A 156 0.95 0.01 14.18
CA ILE A 156 2.18 -0.13 13.38
C ILE A 156 2.85 -1.48 13.68
N MET A 157 3.03 -1.82 14.97
CA MET A 157 3.65 -3.10 15.39
C MET A 157 2.87 -4.31 14.87
N SER A 158 1.53 -4.30 14.97
CA SER A 158 0.71 -5.43 14.49
C SER A 158 0.87 -5.71 12.97
N THR A 159 1.11 -4.66 12.20
CA THR A 159 1.32 -4.76 10.75
C THR A 159 2.76 -5.17 10.44
N ALA A 160 3.74 -4.54 11.10
CA ALA A 160 5.15 -4.86 10.96
C ALA A 160 5.44 -6.33 11.30
N ASP A 161 4.89 -6.84 12.40
CA ASP A 161 5.04 -8.24 12.83
C ASP A 161 4.51 -9.19 11.76
N SER A 162 3.33 -8.91 11.21
CA SER A 162 2.73 -9.74 10.15
C SER A 162 3.59 -9.76 8.89
N GLN A 163 4.12 -8.62 8.45
CA GLN A 163 4.95 -8.53 7.25
C GLN A 163 6.32 -9.18 7.44
N LEU A 164 6.95 -8.98 8.60
CA LEU A 164 8.21 -9.63 8.96
C LEU A 164 8.07 -11.16 9.04
N LEU A 165 6.94 -11.66 9.56
CA LEU A 165 6.64 -13.09 9.60
C LEU A 165 6.45 -13.66 8.19
N VAL A 166 5.72 -12.97 7.31
CA VAL A 166 5.55 -13.42 5.91
C VAL A 166 6.89 -13.49 5.18
N CYS A 167 7.74 -12.46 5.29
CA CYS A 167 9.09 -12.49 4.72
C CYS A 167 9.94 -13.63 5.31
N SER A 168 9.88 -13.81 6.63
CA SER A 168 10.61 -14.86 7.34
C SER A 168 10.18 -16.26 6.90
N SER A 169 8.87 -16.51 6.78
CA SER A 169 8.35 -17.80 6.31
C SER A 169 8.70 -18.05 4.85
N SER A 170 8.62 -17.05 3.97
CA SER A 170 8.97 -17.25 2.57
C SER A 170 10.45 -17.56 2.36
N VAL A 171 11.35 -16.91 3.11
CA VAL A 171 12.78 -17.25 3.02
C VAL A 171 13.07 -18.63 3.62
N SER A 172 12.47 -18.98 4.76
CA SER A 172 12.79 -20.22 5.47
C SER A 172 12.10 -21.46 4.86
N ALA A 173 10.81 -21.38 4.54
CA ALA A 173 10.04 -22.48 4.00
C ALA A 173 10.11 -22.54 2.47
N ASP A 174 9.85 -21.44 1.76
CA ASP A 174 9.75 -21.48 0.29
C ASP A 174 11.12 -21.55 -0.37
N ILE A 175 12.07 -20.72 0.07
CA ILE A 175 13.41 -20.65 -0.54
C ILE A 175 14.34 -21.69 0.09
N TYR A 176 14.54 -21.63 1.42
CA TYR A 176 15.54 -22.47 2.07
C TYR A 176 15.13 -23.93 2.09
N GLN A 177 13.98 -24.29 2.65
CA GLN A 177 13.51 -25.68 2.63
C GLN A 177 13.06 -26.08 1.22
N GLY A 178 12.23 -25.29 0.55
CA GLY A 178 11.63 -25.66 -0.74
C GLY A 178 12.63 -25.83 -1.90
N ILE A 179 13.70 -25.04 -1.94
CA ILE A 179 14.66 -25.04 -3.05
C ILE A 179 16.05 -25.50 -2.63
N PHE A 180 16.60 -24.93 -1.54
CA PHE A 180 18.02 -25.12 -1.20
C PHE A 180 18.31 -26.42 -0.44
N LYS A 181 17.47 -26.76 0.55
CA LYS A 181 17.64 -27.94 1.41
C LYS A 181 16.27 -28.55 1.75
N PRO A 182 15.68 -29.35 0.84
CA PRO A 182 14.39 -30.03 1.06
C PRO A 182 14.34 -30.95 2.28
N SER A 183 15.49 -31.45 2.73
CA SER A 183 15.61 -32.29 3.91
C SER A 183 15.82 -31.51 5.22
N ALA A 184 15.70 -30.19 5.22
CA ALA A 184 15.83 -29.38 6.42
C ALA A 184 14.75 -29.73 7.46
N SER A 185 15.16 -29.87 8.72
CA SER A 185 14.25 -30.14 9.83
C SER A 185 13.48 -28.87 10.24
N ASP A 186 12.30 -29.03 10.85
CA ASP A 186 11.49 -27.89 11.33
C ASP A 186 12.28 -26.94 12.25
N LYS A 187 13.16 -27.49 13.09
CA LYS A 187 14.02 -26.68 13.97
C LYS A 187 15.01 -25.82 13.19
N GLU A 188 15.55 -26.36 12.10
CA GLU A 188 16.47 -25.64 11.21
C GLU A 188 15.72 -24.53 10.46
N VAL A 189 14.54 -24.84 9.90
CA VAL A 189 13.66 -23.86 9.23
C VAL A 189 13.28 -22.72 10.17
N LEU A 190 12.87 -23.02 11.40
CA LEU A 190 12.56 -22.01 12.42
C LEU A 190 13.76 -21.11 12.77
N ASN A 191 14.96 -21.69 12.86
CA ASN A 191 16.17 -20.91 13.13
C ASN A 191 16.52 -19.98 11.97
N ILE A 192 16.43 -20.47 10.72
CA ILE A 192 16.61 -19.64 9.52
C ILE A 192 15.56 -18.53 9.50
N GLY A 193 14.30 -18.84 9.81
CA GLY A 193 13.24 -17.84 9.93
C GLY A 193 13.60 -16.71 10.91
N ARG A 194 14.04 -17.04 12.12
CA ARG A 194 14.45 -16.05 13.13
C ARG A 194 15.63 -15.18 12.67
N ILE A 195 16.63 -15.78 12.02
CA ILE A 195 17.77 -15.04 11.47
C ILE A 195 17.30 -14.08 10.37
N THR A 196 16.45 -14.55 9.46
CA THR A 196 15.85 -13.72 8.41
C THR A 196 15.09 -12.54 9.01
N THR A 197 14.26 -12.75 10.04
CA THR A 197 13.53 -11.66 10.70
C THR A 197 14.48 -10.58 11.20
N ILE A 198 15.59 -10.95 11.85
CA ILE A 198 16.59 -9.99 12.35
C ILE A 198 17.24 -9.22 11.19
N ILE A 199 17.63 -9.91 10.13
CA ILE A 199 18.26 -9.29 8.95
C ILE A 199 17.30 -8.31 8.27
N VAL A 200 16.07 -8.73 8.00
CA VAL A 200 15.05 -7.89 7.35
C VAL A 200 14.70 -6.69 8.22
N ALA A 201 14.58 -6.86 9.54
CA ALA A 201 14.34 -5.76 10.46
C ALA A 201 15.50 -4.75 10.48
N ALA A 202 16.75 -5.22 10.44
CA ALA A 202 17.92 -4.34 10.35
C ALA A 202 17.96 -3.54 9.04
N LEU A 203 17.65 -4.19 7.90
CA LEU A 203 17.56 -3.51 6.61
C LEU A 203 16.43 -2.47 6.58
N ALA A 204 15.26 -2.82 7.09
CA ALA A 204 14.13 -1.90 7.19
C ALA A 204 14.48 -0.67 8.05
N PHE A 205 15.20 -0.87 9.16
CA PHE A 205 15.68 0.21 10.01
C PHE A 205 16.68 1.13 9.29
N ILE A 206 17.62 0.56 8.52
CA ILE A 206 18.58 1.35 7.73
C ILE A 206 17.84 2.20 6.68
N ILE A 207 16.86 1.64 5.98
CA ILE A 207 16.05 2.36 4.98
C ILE A 207 15.22 3.47 5.65
N ALA A 208 14.62 3.19 6.82
CA ALA A 208 13.82 4.16 7.57
C ALA A 208 14.65 5.27 8.25
N TRP A 209 15.98 5.14 8.29
CA TRP A 209 16.86 6.12 8.93
C TRP A 209 17.08 7.39 8.09
N ASP A 210 16.77 7.36 6.79
CA ASP A 210 16.87 8.54 5.93
C ASP A 210 15.72 9.54 6.22
N PRO A 211 16.00 10.70 6.81
CA PRO A 211 14.97 11.69 7.16
C PRO A 211 14.33 12.36 5.95
N ASN A 212 14.91 12.22 4.75
CA ASN A 212 14.37 12.78 3.51
C ASN A 212 13.39 11.82 2.82
N SER A 213 13.27 10.59 3.29
CA SER A 213 12.35 9.61 2.73
C SER A 213 10.92 9.82 3.24
N SER A 214 9.93 9.77 2.33
CA SER A 214 8.51 9.83 2.68
C SER A 214 7.94 8.42 2.81
N VAL A 215 7.13 8.21 3.85
CA VAL A 215 6.36 6.96 4.03
C VAL A 215 5.49 6.70 2.80
N MET A 216 4.80 7.72 2.28
CA MET A 216 3.96 7.58 1.09
C MET A 216 4.78 7.20 -0.16
N ALA A 217 5.97 7.78 -0.32
CA ALA A 217 6.84 7.44 -1.45
C ALA A 217 7.32 5.98 -1.40
N LEU A 218 7.78 5.51 -0.24
CA LEU A 218 8.21 4.12 -0.04
C LEU A 218 7.07 3.13 -0.27
N VAL A 219 5.87 3.44 0.23
CA VAL A 219 4.69 2.60 0.02
C VAL A 219 4.31 2.59 -1.46
N SER A 220 4.29 3.74 -2.13
CA SER A 220 3.96 3.87 -3.55
C SER A 220 4.91 3.08 -4.45
N ASP A 221 6.21 3.11 -4.17
CA ASP A 221 7.24 2.37 -4.92
C ASP A 221 7.08 0.85 -4.75
N ALA A 222 6.95 0.38 -3.50
CA ALA A 222 6.70 -1.04 -3.21
C ALA A 222 5.38 -1.52 -3.83
N TRP A 223 4.35 -0.67 -3.82
CA TRP A 223 3.04 -0.94 -4.42
C TRP A 223 3.11 -1.07 -5.94
N ALA A 224 3.91 -0.22 -6.59
CA ALA A 224 4.13 -0.29 -8.03
C ALA A 224 4.88 -1.56 -8.42
N GLY A 225 6.01 -1.83 -7.77
CA GLY A 225 6.86 -2.98 -8.10
C GLY A 225 6.13 -4.32 -7.98
N LEU A 226 5.53 -4.59 -6.82
CA LEU A 226 4.81 -5.84 -6.59
C LEU A 226 3.52 -5.91 -7.42
N GLY A 227 2.77 -4.80 -7.51
CA GLY A 227 1.54 -4.73 -8.28
C GLY A 227 1.77 -5.02 -9.77
N ALA A 228 2.83 -4.47 -10.37
CA ALA A 228 3.18 -4.67 -11.77
C ALA A 228 3.71 -6.08 -12.04
N ALA A 229 4.49 -6.65 -11.13
CA ALA A 229 5.09 -7.96 -11.29
C ALA A 229 4.07 -9.10 -11.15
N PHE A 230 3.30 -9.10 -10.05
CA PHE A 230 2.41 -10.21 -9.71
C PHE A 230 0.96 -9.98 -10.14
N GLY A 231 0.49 -8.73 -10.17
CA GLY A 231 -0.93 -8.42 -10.41
C GLY A 231 -1.44 -8.99 -11.74
N PRO A 232 -0.81 -8.67 -12.87
CA PRO A 232 -1.20 -9.22 -14.17
C PRO A 232 -1.13 -10.75 -14.22
N LEU A 233 -0.11 -11.34 -13.59
CA LEU A 233 0.05 -12.79 -13.53
C LEU A 233 -1.10 -13.45 -12.79
N VAL A 234 -1.50 -12.93 -11.64
CA VAL A 234 -2.62 -13.46 -10.85
C VAL A 234 -3.92 -13.34 -11.63
N VAL A 235 -4.20 -12.18 -12.23
CA VAL A 235 -5.40 -11.96 -13.05
C VAL A 235 -5.44 -12.93 -14.23
N MET A 236 -4.34 -13.07 -14.97
CA MET A 236 -4.30 -13.96 -16.14
C MET A 236 -4.37 -15.43 -15.76
N SER A 237 -3.80 -15.83 -14.62
CA SER A 237 -3.89 -17.21 -14.13
C SER A 237 -5.32 -17.61 -13.75
N LEU A 238 -6.12 -16.65 -13.25
CA LEU A 238 -7.51 -16.90 -12.87
C LEU A 238 -8.48 -16.86 -14.05
N PHE A 239 -8.24 -16.00 -15.05
CA PHE A 239 -9.22 -15.74 -16.12
C PHE A 239 -8.80 -16.25 -17.50
N TRP A 240 -7.55 -16.67 -17.70
CA TRP A 240 -7.05 -17.10 -19.00
C TRP A 240 -6.31 -18.43 -18.96
N LYS A 241 -6.99 -19.47 -19.44
CA LYS A 241 -6.48 -20.86 -19.51
C LYS A 241 -5.17 -21.07 -20.29
N ARG A 242 -4.75 -20.09 -21.08
CA ARG A 242 -3.55 -20.21 -21.92
C ARG A 242 -2.27 -19.78 -21.20
N THR A 243 -2.39 -19.16 -20.02
CA THR A 243 -1.27 -18.77 -19.16
C THR A 243 -0.39 -19.98 -18.88
N ASN A 244 0.91 -19.86 -19.17
CA ASN A 244 1.89 -20.93 -18.99
C ASN A 244 3.15 -20.41 -18.27
N LEU A 245 4.02 -21.33 -17.82
CA LEU A 245 5.22 -20.98 -17.04
C LEU A 245 6.14 -19.96 -17.75
N PRO A 246 6.48 -20.10 -19.05
CA PRO A 246 7.33 -19.11 -19.72
C PRO A 246 6.68 -17.72 -19.79
N GLY A 247 5.38 -17.64 -20.07
CA GLY A 247 4.64 -16.37 -20.07
C GLY A 247 4.55 -15.75 -18.68
N ALA A 248 4.35 -16.58 -17.65
CA ALA A 248 4.33 -16.13 -16.26
C ALA A 248 5.65 -15.50 -15.83
N ILE A 249 6.78 -16.15 -16.11
CA ILE A 249 8.11 -15.63 -15.80
C ILE A 249 8.38 -14.34 -16.59
N ALA A 250 8.02 -14.31 -17.88
CA ALA A 250 8.21 -13.13 -18.73
C ALA A 250 7.39 -11.92 -18.23
N GLY A 251 6.14 -12.14 -17.85
CA GLY A 251 5.29 -11.11 -17.22
C GLY A 251 5.90 -10.57 -15.93
N LEU A 252 6.24 -11.47 -15.02
CA LEU A 252 6.77 -11.10 -13.71
C LEU A 252 8.05 -10.27 -13.82
N LEU A 253 8.99 -10.69 -14.66
CA LEU A 253 10.24 -9.96 -14.88
C LEU A 253 10.01 -8.64 -15.61
N SER A 254 9.19 -8.61 -16.65
CA SER A 254 8.95 -7.39 -17.43
C SER A 254 8.20 -6.33 -16.61
N GLY A 255 7.24 -6.71 -15.77
CA GLY A 255 6.55 -5.80 -14.85
C GLY A 255 7.50 -5.17 -13.84
N ALA A 256 8.29 -6.00 -13.13
CA ALA A 256 9.27 -5.53 -12.16
C ALA A 256 10.33 -4.62 -12.80
N LEU A 257 10.90 -5.03 -13.94
CA LEU A 257 11.90 -4.24 -14.65
C LEU A 257 11.33 -2.92 -15.17
N THR A 258 10.07 -2.90 -15.62
CA THR A 258 9.43 -1.67 -16.09
C THR A 258 9.38 -0.63 -14.98
N VAL A 259 8.99 -1.01 -13.76
CA VAL A 259 8.96 -0.10 -12.61
C VAL A 259 10.36 0.44 -12.30
N ILE A 260 11.37 -0.44 -12.26
CA ILE A 260 12.76 -0.03 -12.02
C ILE A 260 13.24 0.97 -13.09
N ILE A 261 12.98 0.69 -14.37
CA ILE A 261 13.37 1.57 -15.48
C ILE A 261 12.62 2.91 -15.41
N TRP A 262 11.33 2.87 -15.09
CA TRP A 262 10.44 4.03 -15.10
C TRP A 262 10.75 5.02 -13.97
N ASP A 263 11.08 4.50 -12.79
CA ASP A 263 11.25 5.32 -11.59
C ASP A 263 12.71 5.70 -11.33
N TYR A 264 13.69 4.92 -11.81
CA TYR A 264 15.10 5.11 -11.44
C TYR A 264 16.05 5.40 -12.61
N ILE A 265 15.68 5.14 -13.87
CA ILE A 265 16.60 5.33 -15.01
C ILE A 265 16.25 6.61 -15.80
N PRO A 266 17.15 7.60 -15.86
CA PRO A 266 16.89 8.88 -16.51
C PRO A 266 17.05 8.81 -18.04
N ILE A 267 16.06 8.24 -18.72
CA ILE A 267 16.07 8.03 -20.18
C ILE A 267 15.38 9.14 -20.99
N ILE A 268 14.63 10.05 -20.36
CA ILE A 268 13.90 11.13 -21.03
C ILE A 268 14.55 12.47 -20.71
N GLY A 269 15.40 12.97 -21.60
CA GLY A 269 15.99 14.31 -21.45
C GLY A 269 16.81 14.51 -20.16
N GLY A 270 17.39 13.44 -19.60
CA GLY A 270 18.09 13.46 -18.32
C GLY A 270 17.20 13.31 -17.09
N GLN A 271 15.89 13.10 -17.27
CA GLN A 271 14.91 12.80 -16.21
C GLN A 271 14.37 11.38 -16.35
N THR A 272 13.85 10.85 -15.23
CA THR A 272 13.17 9.56 -15.24
C THR A 272 11.80 9.69 -15.93
N PRO A 273 11.30 8.64 -16.61
CA PRO A 273 9.97 8.65 -17.20
C PRO A 273 8.86 9.05 -16.23
N TYR A 274 8.95 8.63 -14.97
CA TYR A 274 8.03 9.05 -13.91
C TYR A 274 7.98 10.58 -13.76
N VAL A 275 9.14 11.23 -13.59
CA VAL A 275 9.21 12.69 -13.42
C VAL A 275 8.79 13.42 -14.69
N ALA A 276 9.19 12.91 -15.87
CA ALA A 276 8.89 13.55 -17.15
C ALA A 276 7.40 13.47 -17.53
N THR A 277 6.69 12.42 -17.12
CA THR A 277 5.30 12.17 -17.54
C THR A 277 4.28 12.37 -16.42
N GLY A 278 4.67 12.26 -15.15
CA GLY A 278 3.78 12.19 -14.00
C GLY A 278 2.92 10.91 -13.95
N LEU A 279 3.16 9.95 -14.85
CA LEU A 279 2.40 8.71 -14.90
C LEU A 279 2.96 7.71 -13.89
N TYR A 280 2.10 7.21 -13.02
CA TYR A 280 2.46 6.24 -12.01
C TYR A 280 2.96 4.94 -12.65
N SER A 281 4.14 4.47 -12.24
CA SER A 281 4.85 3.35 -12.84
C SER A 281 4.06 2.04 -12.82
N LEU A 282 3.16 1.86 -11.83
CA LEU A 282 2.27 0.69 -11.77
C LEU A 282 1.43 0.55 -13.04
N VAL A 283 0.93 1.64 -13.63
CA VAL A 283 0.09 1.59 -14.84
C VAL A 283 0.87 0.95 -15.99
N VAL A 284 2.07 1.48 -16.24
CA VAL A 284 2.93 1.04 -17.34
C VAL A 284 3.43 -0.37 -17.08
N GLY A 285 3.91 -0.64 -15.87
CA GLY A 285 4.39 -1.96 -15.46
C GLY A 285 3.31 -3.03 -15.58
N PHE A 286 2.08 -2.74 -15.17
CA PHE A 286 0.95 -3.67 -15.27
C PHE A 286 0.63 -3.99 -16.73
N ILE A 287 0.58 -2.99 -17.61
CA ILE A 287 0.30 -3.18 -19.04
C ILE A 287 1.43 -3.98 -19.71
N ILE A 288 2.68 -3.63 -19.46
CA ILE A 288 3.83 -4.33 -20.06
C ILE A 288 3.88 -5.78 -19.60
N SER A 289 3.72 -6.04 -18.29
CA SER A 289 3.64 -7.39 -17.75
C SER A 289 2.51 -8.19 -18.39
N LEU A 290 1.31 -7.62 -18.51
CA LEU A 290 0.17 -8.25 -19.18
C LEU A 290 0.48 -8.61 -20.63
N LEU A 291 1.09 -7.69 -21.39
CA LEU A 291 1.47 -7.91 -22.79
C LEU A 291 2.49 -9.05 -22.91
N PHE A 292 3.50 -9.09 -22.05
CA PHE A 292 4.50 -10.14 -22.06
C PHE A 292 3.90 -11.51 -21.68
N ILE A 293 2.98 -11.57 -20.71
CA ILE A 293 2.24 -12.79 -20.39
C ILE A 293 1.52 -13.30 -21.64
N VAL A 294 0.74 -12.44 -22.29
CA VAL A 294 -0.06 -12.83 -23.46
C VAL A 294 0.82 -13.28 -24.62
N VAL A 295 1.79 -12.45 -25.01
CA VAL A 295 2.66 -12.71 -26.17
C VAL A 295 3.50 -13.95 -25.96
N VAL A 296 4.20 -14.06 -24.82
CA VAL A 296 5.10 -15.19 -24.56
C VAL A 296 4.30 -16.47 -24.33
N SER A 297 3.14 -16.42 -23.68
CA SER A 297 2.29 -17.61 -23.56
C SER A 297 1.84 -18.11 -24.93
N LEU A 298 1.42 -17.23 -25.84
CA LEU A 298 1.01 -17.63 -27.20
C LEU A 298 2.18 -18.18 -28.04
N MET A 299 3.39 -17.63 -27.86
CA MET A 299 4.58 -18.06 -28.61
C MET A 299 5.22 -19.35 -28.09
N THR A 300 4.91 -19.76 -26.86
CA THR A 300 5.50 -20.96 -26.22
C THR A 300 4.49 -22.10 -26.14
N LYS A 301 4.92 -23.29 -25.70
CA LYS A 301 4.04 -24.47 -25.63
C LYS A 301 2.81 -24.22 -24.75
N ALA A 302 1.68 -24.79 -25.13
CA ALA A 302 0.47 -24.75 -24.31
C ALA A 302 0.71 -25.36 -22.92
N PRO A 303 -0.05 -24.95 -21.88
CA PRO A 303 -0.06 -25.64 -20.61
C PRO A 303 -0.38 -27.12 -20.79
N GLU A 304 0.05 -27.95 -19.84
CA GLU A 304 -0.30 -29.38 -19.84
C GLU A 304 -1.82 -29.56 -19.77
N GLU A 305 -2.32 -30.64 -20.36
CA GLU A 305 -3.76 -30.93 -20.38
C GLU A 305 -4.34 -31.01 -18.97
N SER A 306 -3.59 -31.56 -18.01
CA SER A 306 -3.95 -31.59 -16.59
C SER A 306 -4.27 -30.20 -16.01
N ILE A 307 -3.48 -29.18 -16.36
CA ILE A 307 -3.66 -27.79 -15.90
C ILE A 307 -4.91 -27.19 -16.54
N ILE A 308 -5.16 -27.49 -17.82
CA ILE A 308 -6.34 -26.99 -18.54
C ILE A 308 -7.60 -27.64 -17.98
N GLU A 309 -7.57 -28.93 -17.69
CA GLU A 309 -8.68 -29.67 -17.05
C GLU A 309 -8.98 -29.09 -15.66
N GLU A 310 -7.95 -28.85 -14.84
CA GLU A 310 -8.10 -28.22 -13.54
C GLU A 310 -8.71 -26.81 -13.64
N PHE A 311 -8.25 -26.00 -14.60
CA PHE A 311 -8.80 -24.67 -14.85
C PHE A 311 -10.29 -24.71 -15.20
N GLU A 312 -10.69 -25.60 -16.12
CA GLU A 312 -12.10 -25.71 -16.54
C GLU A 312 -12.97 -26.31 -15.41
N LEU A 313 -12.43 -27.21 -14.59
CA LEU A 313 -13.10 -27.75 -13.40
C LEU A 313 -13.46 -26.63 -12.41
N TYR A 314 -12.49 -25.77 -12.05
CA TYR A 314 -12.73 -24.68 -11.11
C TYR A 314 -13.61 -23.58 -11.70
N LYS A 315 -13.52 -23.33 -13.01
CA LYS A 315 -14.40 -22.37 -13.69
C LYS A 315 -15.87 -22.81 -13.68
N GLY A 316 -16.13 -24.10 -13.69
CA GLY A 316 -17.47 -24.70 -13.57
C GLY A 316 -17.90 -24.99 -12.13
N TYR A 317 -17.09 -24.65 -11.13
CA TYR A 317 -17.42 -24.92 -9.73
C TYR A 317 -18.46 -23.91 -9.22
N GLU A 318 -19.62 -24.42 -8.80
CA GLU A 318 -20.60 -23.68 -8.01
C GLU A 318 -20.62 -24.29 -6.60
N GLU A 319 -20.37 -23.48 -5.56
CA GLU A 319 -20.50 -23.94 -4.17
C GLU A 319 -22.00 -24.18 -3.88
N TYR A 320 -22.44 -25.43 -4.02
CA TYR A 320 -23.82 -25.80 -3.67
C TYR A 320 -24.06 -25.54 -2.19
N ASP A 321 -24.98 -24.62 -1.91
CA ASP A 321 -25.50 -24.28 -0.58
C ASP A 321 -25.79 -25.55 0.24
N LYS A 322 -24.87 -25.90 1.16
CA LYS A 322 -25.19 -26.67 2.36
C LYS A 322 -25.26 -25.75 3.57
#